data_AF-A0A2T0TIH0-F1
#
_entry.id   AF-A0A2T0TIH0-F1
#
_cell.length_a   1.000
_cell.length_b   1.000
_cell.length_c   1.000
_cell.angle_alpha   90.00
_cell.angle_beta   90.00
_cell.angle_gamma   90.00
#
_symmetry.space_group_name_H-M   'P 1'
#
loop_
_entity.id
_entity.type
_entity.pdbx_description
1 polymer ?
#
loop_
_entity_poly.entity_id
_entity_poly.type
_entity_poly.pdbx_seq_one_letter_code
_entity_poly.pdbx_strand_id
1 'polypeptide(L)' 'MSYSIEGKPGGARGITCIYIYAAAETVCQLSIYDTSEKENLAEGELGVLLSELGTDQ' A
#
# COMPACT_ATOMS: atom_id res chain seq x y z
N MET A 1 -12.64 -25.81 -14.58
CA MET A 1 -13.06 -25.30 -13.26
C MET A 1 -12.29 -24.02 -13.02
N SER A 2 -12.99 -22.88 -12.98
CA SER A 2 -12.41 -21.58 -12.71
C SER A 2 -12.74 -21.26 -11.25
N TYR A 3 -11.74 -21.12 -10.40
CA TYR A 3 -11.94 -20.72 -9.01
C TYR A 3 -11.90 -19.20 -8.96
N SER A 4 -13.03 -18.54 -8.71
CA SER A 4 -13.07 -17.15 -8.31
C SER A 4 -13.10 -17.09 -6.79
N ILE A 5 -12.10 -16.47 -6.19
CA ILE A 5 -12.16 -16.10 -4.77
C ILE A 5 -13.22 -15.01 -4.70
N GLU A 6 -14.35 -15.28 -4.04
CA GLU A 6 -15.37 -14.27 -3.79
C GLU A 6 -14.69 -13.12 -3.02
N GLY A 7 -14.57 -11.95 -3.66
CA GLY A 7 -13.97 -10.78 -3.01
C GLY A 7 -14.79 -10.38 -1.78
N LYS A 8 -14.14 -9.83 -0.75
CA LYS A 8 -14.87 -9.21 0.36
C LYS A 8 -15.80 -8.11 -0.19
N PRO A 9 -17.07 -8.04 0.25
CA PRO A 9 -17.97 -6.95 -0.11
C PRO A 9 -17.49 -5.66 0.56
N GLY A 10 -17.07 -4.68 -0.26
CA GLY A 10 -16.33 -3.50 0.20
C GLY A 10 -14.93 -3.54 -0.40
N GLY A 11 -14.60 -2.58 -1.27
CA GLY A 11 -13.31 -2.59 -1.97
C GLY A 11 -12.11 -2.55 -1.02
N ALA A 12 -10.91 -2.72 -1.57
CA ALA A 12 -9.66 -2.51 -0.85
C ALA A 12 -9.04 -1.15 -1.21
N ARG A 13 -8.34 -0.53 -0.26
CA ARG A 13 -7.50 0.64 -0.48
C ARG A 13 -6.04 0.21 -0.37
N GLY A 14 -5.26 0.53 -1.40
CA GLY A 14 -3.81 0.31 -1.42
C GLY A 14 -3.08 1.64 -1.30
N ILE A 15 -1.99 1.65 -0.54
CA ILE A 15 -1.02 2.74 -0.50
C ILE A 15 0.24 2.23 -1.17
N THR A 16 0.66 2.93 -2.22
CA THR A 16 1.87 2.61 -2.99
C THR A 16 2.84 3.79 -2.95
N CYS A 17 4.12 3.47 -2.88
CA CYS A 17 5.22 4.39 -3.08
C CYS A 17 5.84 4.11 -4.44
N ILE A 18 6.05 5.16 -5.24
CA ILE A 18 6.74 5.05 -6.53
C ILE A 18 8.07 5.76 -6.39
N TYR A 19 9.15 5.00 -6.56
CA TYR A 19 10.51 5.50 -6.53
C TYR A 19 11.08 5.50 -7.96
N ILE A 20 11.49 6.66 -8.45
CA ILE A 20 12.07 6.81 -9.79
C ILE A 20 13.54 7.20 -9.64
N TYR A 21 14.44 6.34 -10.14
CA TYR A 21 15.88 6.60 -10.14
C TYR A 21 16.50 6.22 -11.47
N ALA A 22 17.30 7.12 -12.06
CA ALA A 22 18.06 6.90 -13.29
C ALA A 22 17.25 6.24 -14.44
N ALA A 23 16.00 6.70 -14.64
CA ALA A 23 15.04 6.18 -15.62
C ALA A 23 14.47 4.78 -15.35
N ALA A 24 14.73 4.18 -14.18
CA ALA A 24 14.03 3.01 -13.67
C ALA A 24 12.93 3.43 -12.69
N GLU A 25 11.75 2.83 -12.83
CA GLU A 25 10.63 2.97 -11.90
C GLU A 25 10.53 1.72 -11.03
N THR A 26 10.49 1.93 -9.72
CA THR A 26 10.22 0.88 -8.72
C THR A 26 8.92 1.21 -8.00
N VAL A 27 7.98 0.28 -8.00
CA VAL A 27 6.71 0.40 -7.29
C VAL A 27 6.76 -0.47 -6.04
N CYS A 28 6.66 0.17 -4.88
CA CYS A 28 6.61 -0.50 -3.58
C CYS A 28 5.18 -0.38 -3.01
N GLN A 29 4.56 -1.51 -2.68
CA GLN A 29 3.30 -1.51 -1.93
C GLN A 29 3.59 -1.33 -0.44
N LEU A 30 3.11 -0.23 0.15
CA LEU A 30 3.31 0.05 1.58
C LEU A 30 2.26 -0.63 2.44
N SER A 31 1.00 -0.58 2.03
CA SER A 31 -0.10 -1.16 2.78
C SER A 31 -1.28 -1.46 1.87
N ILE A 32 -2.07 -2.46 2.25
CA ILE A 32 -3.41 -2.71 1.72
C ILE A 32 -4.36 -2.97 2.89
N TYR A 33 -5.53 -2.36 2.85
CA TYR A 33 -6.55 -2.53 3.88
C TYR A 33 -7.95 -2.51 3.26
N ASP A 34 -8.89 -3.14 3.93
CA ASP A 34 -10.30 -3.12 3.52
C ASP A 34 -10.91 -1.73 3.78
N THR A 35 -11.82 -1.30 2.91
CA THR A 35 -12.53 -0.02 3.10
C THR A 35 -13.34 0.06 4.40
N SER A 36 -13.75 -1.08 4.96
CA SER A 36 -14.44 -1.16 6.26
C SER A 36 -13.50 -1.06 7.47
N GLU A 37 -12.21 -1.33 7.30
CA GLU A 37 -11.24 -1.36 8.39
C GLU A 37 -10.69 0.02 8.69
N LYS A 38 -10.44 0.82 7.65
CA LYS A 38 -9.79 2.12 7.78
C LYS A 38 -10.14 3.04 6.62
N GLU A 39 -10.55 4.27 6.93
CA GLU A 39 -10.86 5.27 5.91
C GLU A 39 -9.63 6.12 5.59
N ASN A 40 -9.11 6.84 6.59
CA ASN A 40 -7.98 7.75 6.45
C ASN A 40 -6.75 7.23 7.20
N LEU A 41 -5.57 7.63 6.74
CA LEU A 41 -4.37 7.56 7.57
C LEU A 41 -4.50 8.56 8.71
N ALA A 42 -4.23 8.10 9.93
CA ALA A 42 -4.02 8.96 11.07
C ALA A 42 -2.72 9.76 10.91
N GLU A 43 -2.63 10.85 11.66
CA GLU A 43 -1.43 11.68 11.70
C GLU A 43 -0.20 10.84 12.08
N GLY A 44 0.89 10.98 11.32
CA GLY A 44 2.13 10.25 11.55
C GLY A 44 2.20 8.82 10.97
N GLU A 45 1.07 8.17 10.63
CA GLU A 45 1.10 6.80 10.09
C GLU A 45 1.81 6.70 8.74
N LEU A 46 1.68 7.72 7.89
CA LEU A 46 2.43 7.75 6.63
C LEU A 46 3.95 7.74 6.89
N GLY A 47 4.42 8.44 7.93
CA GLY A 47 5.83 8.44 8.31
C GLY A 47 6.32 7.06 8.74
N VAL A 48 5.49 6.31 9.47
CA VAL A 48 5.78 4.93 9.85
C VAL A 48 5.89 4.03 8.61
N LEU A 49 4.88 4.08 7.72
CA LEU A 49 4.88 3.30 6.46
C LEU A 49 6.10 3.60 5.57
N LEU A 50 6.56 4.86 5.56
CA LEU A 50 7.76 5.25 4.82
C LEU A 50 9.06 4.81 5.51
N SER A 51 9.09 4.76 6.84
CA SER A 51 10.27 4.29 7.59
C SER A 51 10.55 2.80 7.37
N GLU A 52 9.51 2.00 7.10
CA GLU A 52 9.62 0.57 6.78
C GLU A 52 10.29 0.31 5.42
N LEU A 53 10.34 1.29 4.53
CA LEU A 53 11.04 1.17 3.25
C LEU A 53 12.57 1.11 3.39
N GLY A 54 13.09 1.35 4.60
CA GLY A 54 14.53 1.34 4.86
C GLY A 54 15.23 2.47 4.11
N THR A 55 15.29 3.65 4.72
CA THR A 55 16.40 4.57 4.43
C THR A 55 17.67 4.03 5.10
N ASP A 56 18.16 2.88 4.64
CA ASP A 56 19.55 2.50 4.87
C ASP A 56 20.37 3.24 3.81
N GLN A 57 20.83 4.44 4.19
CA GLN A 57 21.94 5.13 3.53
C GLN A 57 23.27 4.53 4.00
#